data_AF-A0A7V4TZD9-F1
#
_entry.id   AF-A0A7V4TZD9-F1
#
_cell.length_a   1.000
_cell.length_b   1.000
_cell.length_c   1.000
_cell.angle_alpha   90.00
_cell.angle_beta   90.00
_cell.angle_gamma   90.00
#
_symmetry.space_group_name_H-M   'P 1'
#
loop_
_entity.id
_entity.type
_entity.pdbx_description
1 polymer ?
#
loop_
_entity_poly.entity_id
_entity_poly.type
_entity_poly.pdbx_seq_one_letter_code
_entity_poly.pdbx_strand_id
1 'polypeptide(L)' 'MIVEKAIPYPTHFGHALGAKWDLHDIHECPHREEEWHQTARSLVEEIEETPSKSMAKILKNDLDDILRENGKL' A
#
# COMPACT_ATOMS: atom_id res chain seq x y z
N MET A 1 3.72 -0.76 -11.27
CA MET A 1 3.12 -1.89 -10.54
C MET A 1 3.87 -3.14 -10.97
N ILE A 2 4.50 -3.83 -10.02
CA ILE A 2 5.13 -5.15 -10.25
C ILE A 2 4.02 -6.18 -10.07
N VAL A 3 3.91 -7.12 -11.02
CA VAL A 3 2.92 -8.19 -10.95
C VAL A 3 3.65 -9.51 -11.02
N GLU A 4 3.63 -10.25 -9.93
CA GLU A 4 4.10 -11.63 -9.91
C GLU A 4 2.90 -12.55 -10.14
N LYS A 5 2.92 -13.32 -11.22
CA LYS A 5 1.76 -14.11 -11.67
C LYS A 5 1.82 -15.54 -11.18
N ALA A 6 0.65 -16.12 -10.93
CA ALA A 6 0.47 -17.54 -10.65
C ALA A 6 1.38 -18.06 -9.50
N ILE A 7 1.46 -17.32 -8.40
CA ILE A 7 2.15 -17.76 -7.19
C ILE A 7 1.22 -18.69 -6.39
N PRO A 8 1.67 -19.90 -6.01
CA PRO A 8 0.89 -20.79 -5.18
C PRO A 8 0.77 -20.21 -3.76
N TYR A 9 -0.46 -19.95 -3.31
CA TYR A 9 -0.73 -19.43 -1.96
C TYR A 9 -2.04 -20.00 -1.41
N PRO A 10 -2.16 -20.23 -0.08
CA PRO A 10 -3.43 -20.62 0.51
C PRO A 10 -4.42 -19.45 0.51
N THR A 11 -5.59 -19.66 -0.08
CA THR A 11 -6.66 -18.65 -0.19
C THR A 11 -7.36 -18.37 1.15
N HIS A 12 -7.37 -19.34 2.05
CA HIS A 12 -7.98 -19.22 3.37
C HIS A 12 -7.31 -20.15 4.39
N PHE A 13 -7.61 -19.95 5.67
CA PHE A 13 -7.02 -20.71 6.78
C PHE A 13 -7.12 -22.24 6.61
N GLY A 14 -8.29 -22.75 6.19
CA GLY A 14 -8.46 -24.17 5.89
C GLY A 14 -7.57 -24.72 4.75
N HIS A 15 -7.22 -23.90 3.75
CA HIS A 15 -6.28 -24.28 2.69
C HIS A 15 -4.86 -24.39 3.25
N ALA A 16 -4.45 -23.45 4.11
CA ALA A 16 -3.16 -23.51 4.80
C ALA A 16 -3.02 -24.77 5.67
N LEU A 17 -4.02 -25.09 6.49
CA LEU A 17 -4.00 -26.31 7.32
C LEU A 17 -4.06 -27.59 6.49
N GLY A 18 -4.81 -27.58 5.39
CA GLY A 18 -4.99 -28.73 4.51
C GLY A 18 -3.90 -28.89 3.44
N ALA A 19 -2.83 -28.10 3.47
CA ALA A 19 -1.79 -28.05 2.45
C ALA A 19 -2.33 -27.91 1.02
N LYS A 20 -3.40 -27.13 0.84
CA LYS A 20 -3.99 -26.79 -0.46
C LYS A 20 -3.54 -25.39 -0.89
N TRP A 21 -3.25 -25.25 -2.18
CA TRP A 21 -2.65 -24.06 -2.77
C TRP A 21 -3.40 -23.74 -4.06
N ASP A 22 -3.85 -22.48 -4.20
CA ASP A 22 -4.39 -21.96 -5.45
C ASP A 22 -3.38 -20.97 -6.04
N LEU A 23 -3.51 -20.67 -7.34
CA LEU A 23 -2.65 -19.71 -8.02
C LEU A 23 -3.20 -18.29 -7.82
N HIS A 24 -2.35 -17.39 -7.33
CA HIS A 24 -2.66 -15.98 -7.11
C HIS A 24 -1.72 -15.08 -7.88
N ASP A 25 -2.24 -13.94 -8.32
CA ASP A 25 -1.42 -12.84 -8.83
C ASP A 25 -1.17 -11.86 -7.68
N ILE A 26 0.11 -11.55 -7.42
CA ILE A 26 0.52 -10.59 -6.40
C ILE A 26 0.83 -9.26 -7.08
N HIS A 27 0.23 -8.18 -6.59
CA HIS A 27 0.41 -6.83 -7.10
C HIS A 27 1.15 -5.98 -6.06
N GLU A 28 2.33 -5.49 -6.43
CA GLU A 28 3.14 -4.62 -5.56
C GLU A 28 3.47 -3.29 -6.22
N CYS A 29 3.60 -2.24 -5.40
CA CYS A 29 4.11 -0.95 -5.86
C CYS A 29 5.63 -1.09 -6.12
N PRO A 30 6.15 -0.72 -7.30
CA PRO A 30 7.57 -0.81 -7.62
C PRO A 30 8.43 0.09 -6.73
N HIS A 31 7.82 1.13 -6.14
CA HIS A 31 8.48 2.11 -5.31
C HIS A 31 8.29 1.82 -3.82
N ARG A 32 7.77 0.63 -3.44
CA ARG A 32 7.46 0.26 -2.06
C ARG A 32 8.63 0.47 -1.10
N GLU A 33 9.85 0.19 -1.57
CA GLU A 33 11.08 0.28 -0.78
C GLU A 33 11.69 1.69 -0.78
N GLU A 34 11.16 2.63 -1.57
CA GLU A 34 11.69 4.01 -1.63
C GLU A 34 11.22 4.81 -0.42
N GLU A 35 12.11 5.64 0.14
CA GLU A 35 11.84 6.39 1.38
C GLU A 35 10.61 7.28 1.27
N TRP A 36 10.44 8.00 0.16
CA TRP A 36 9.28 8.86 -0.05
C TRP A 36 7.96 8.07 -0.03
N HIS A 37 7.97 6.81 -0.48
CA HIS A 37 6.78 5.97 -0.49
C HIS A 37 6.44 5.49 0.92
N GLN A 38 7.45 5.20 1.75
CA GLN A 38 7.23 4.89 3.16
C GLN A 38 6.65 6.10 3.90
N THR A 39 7.20 7.29 3.68
CA THR A 39 6.67 8.54 4.25
C THR A 39 5.24 8.82 3.80
N ALA A 40 4.97 8.69 2.49
CA ALA A 40 3.63 8.85 1.94
C ALA A 40 2.64 7.85 2.55
N ARG A 41 3.05 6.60 2.75
CA ARG A 41 2.23 5.59 3.41
C ARG A 41 1.91 5.96 4.85
N SER A 42 2.89 6.39 5.63
CA SER A 42 2.66 6.81 7.02
C SER A 42 1.71 8.00 7.11
N LEU A 43 1.81 8.96 6.18
CA LEU A 43 0.88 10.08 6.10
C LEU A 43 -0.56 9.64 5.80
N VAL A 44 -0.74 8.64 4.93
CA VAL A 44 -2.07 8.07 4.65
C VAL A 44 -2.67 7.44 5.91
N GLU A 45 -1.87 6.66 6.65
CA GLU A 45 -2.30 6.05 7.92
C GLU A 45 -2.69 7.16 8.94
N GLU A 46 -1.89 8.22 9.07
CA GLU A 46 -2.18 9.34 9.97
C GLU A 46 -3.43 10.13 9.55
N ILE A 47 -3.68 10.29 8.25
CA ILE A 47 -4.90 10.93 7.72
C ILE A 47 -6.15 10.13 8.11
N GLU A 48 -6.09 8.80 8.06
CA GLU A 48 -7.21 7.92 8.42
C GLU A 48 -7.50 7.94 9.92
N GLU A 49 -6.46 8.03 10.75
CA GLU A 49 -6.59 8.11 12.21
C GLU A 49 -6.98 9.51 12.71
N THR A 50 -6.76 10.56 11.91
CA THR A 50 -7.02 11.95 12.31
C THR A 50 -8.53 12.29 12.30
N PRO A 51 -9.14 12.59 13.46
CA PRO A 51 -10.57 12.93 13.51
C PRO A 51 -10.87 14.36 13.02
N SER A 52 -9.87 15.24 13.04
CA SER A 52 -10.01 16.65 12.63
C SER A 52 -9.91 16.80 11.12
N LYS A 53 -11.01 17.21 10.49
CA LYS A 53 -11.07 17.46 9.03
C LYS A 53 -10.03 18.49 8.55
N SER A 54 -9.72 19.48 9.39
CA SER A 54 -8.75 20.52 9.04
C SER A 54 -7.32 19.98 9.05
N MET A 55 -6.97 19.17 10.06
CA MET A 55 -5.64 18.53 10.12
C MET A 55 -5.47 17.50 9.02
N ALA A 56 -6.49 16.66 8.78
CA ALA A 56 -6.47 15.70 7.67
C ALA A 56 -6.27 16.39 6.30
N LYS A 57 -6.79 17.61 6.12
CA LYS A 57 -6.58 18.38 4.90
C LYS A 57 -5.14 18.88 4.75
N ILE A 58 -4.49 19.26 5.85
CA ILE A 58 -3.07 19.68 5.84
C ILE A 58 -2.21 18.48 5.47
N LEU A 59 -2.39 17.34 6.15
CA LEU A 59 -1.65 16.10 5.87
C LEU A 59 -1.85 15.62 4.43
N LYS A 60 -3.05 15.81 3.86
CA LYS A 60 -3.31 15.52 2.45
C LYS A 60 -2.52 16.42 1.49
N ASN A 61 -2.34 17.70 1.82
CA ASN A 61 -1.51 18.58 1.01
C ASN A 61 -0.05 18.14 1.08
N ASP A 62 0.45 17.79 2.27
CA ASP A 62 1.82 17.31 2.46
C ASP A 62 2.05 16.01 1.65
N LEU A 63 1.07 15.11 1.64
CA LEU A 63 1.08 13.91 0.80
C LEU A 63 1.11 14.24 -0.69
N ASP A 64 0.25 15.16 -1.15
CA ASP A 64 0.20 15.58 -2.56
C ASP A 64 1.54 16.20 -3.00
N ASP A 65 2.19 16.97 -2.14
CA ASP A 65 3.50 17.56 -2.42
C ASP A 65 4.58 16.48 -2.57
N ILE A 66 4.63 15.50 -1.66
CA ILE A 66 5.55 14.35 -1.77
C ILE A 66 5.33 13.59 -3.08
N LEU A 67 4.06 13.35 -3.46
CA LEU A 67 3.74 12.63 -4.69
C LEU A 67 4.14 13.43 -5.93
N ARG A 68 3.95 14.76 -5.94
CA ARG A 68 4.36 15.65 -7.03
C ARG A 68 5.87 15.72 -7.18
N GLU A 69 6.60 15.87 -6.08
CA GLU A 69 8.07 15.89 -6.08
C GLU A 69 8.66 14.61 -6.68
N ASN A 70 7.97 13.48 -6.52
CA ASN A 70 8.37 12.18 -7.04
C ASN A 70 7.67 11.79 -8.37
N GLY A 71 6.92 12.71 -8.98
CA GLY A 71 6.26 12.53 -10.28
C GLY A 71 5.19 11.45 -10.30
N LYS A 72 4.45 11.27 -9.20
CA LYS A 72 3.39 10.27 -9.02
C LYS A 72 1.97 10.87 -9.06
N LEU A 73 1.87 12.20 -9.13
CA LEU A 73 0.64 13.00 -9.23
C LEU A 73 0.82 14.11 -10.27
#